data_AF-A0A086MHT3-F1
#
_entry.id   AF-A0A086MHT3-F1
#
_cell.length_a   1.000
_cell.length_b   1.000
_cell.length_c   1.000
_cell.angle_alpha   90.00
_cell.angle_beta   90.00
_cell.angle_gamma   90.00
#
_symmetry.space_group_name_H-M   'P 1'
#
loop_
_entity.id
_entity.type
_entity.pdbx_description
1 polymer ?
#
loop_
_entity_poly.entity_id
_entity_poly.type
_entity_poly.pdbx_seq_one_letter_code
_entity_poly.pdbx_strand_id
1 'polypeptide(L)'
;MMDPFVSALEELAEALLAGEDAEGALQDIAQEHELPAPALRNRALRAFGPLETYKQRQAEMKKERDQTARRRDPVFAGASFLAAVASLNPRLSIEDRRAEIERLAAEYDVDPAAHKEAIDRLRRR
;
A
#
# COMPACT_ATOMS: atom_id res chain seq x y z
N MET A 1 -27.50 2.97 20.64
CA MET A 1 -28.17 2.38 19.47
C MET A 1 -27.38 2.85 18.26
N MET A 2 -26.71 1.95 17.54
CA MET A 2 -26.00 2.35 16.33
C MET A 2 -27.01 2.79 15.27
N ASP A 3 -26.64 3.75 14.42
CA ASP A 3 -27.50 4.19 13.31
C ASP A 3 -27.66 3.01 12.35
N PRO A 4 -28.89 2.54 12.06
CA PRO A 4 -29.13 1.40 11.17
C PRO A 4 -28.52 1.62 9.78
N PHE A 5 -28.36 2.86 9.33
CA PHE A 5 -27.66 3.14 8.09
C PHE A 5 -26.16 2.92 8.16
N VAL A 6 -25.52 3.05 9.32
CA VAL A 6 -24.09 2.75 9.46
C VAL A 6 -23.89 1.24 9.30
N SER A 7 -24.67 0.42 10.00
CA SER A 7 -24.61 -1.04 9.86
C SER A 7 -24.89 -1.49 8.42
N ALA A 8 -25.97 -0.98 7.81
CA ALA A 8 -26.30 -1.29 6.42
C ALA A 8 -25.20 -0.88 5.42
N LEU A 9 -24.48 0.21 5.68
CA LEU A 9 -23.36 0.64 4.82
C LEU A 9 -22.14 -0.28 4.99
N GLU A 10 -21.85 -0.75 6.20
CA GLU A 10 -20.77 -1.69 6.47
C GLU A 10 -21.02 -3.02 5.76
N GLU A 11 -22.23 -3.57 5.89
CA GLU A 11 -22.64 -4.81 5.20
C GLU A 11 -22.61 -4.64 3.67
N LEU A 12 -23.08 -3.50 3.15
CA LEU A 12 -23.01 -3.23 1.70
C LEU A 12 -21.56 -3.15 1.22
N ALA A 13 -20.65 -2.58 2.00
CA ALA A 13 -19.23 -2.55 1.64
C ALA A 13 -18.64 -3.96 1.56
N GLU A 14 -19.02 -4.86 2.47
CA GLU A 14 -18.59 -6.26 2.47
C GLU A 14 -19.11 -7.01 1.23
N ALA A 15 -20.39 -6.87 0.91
CA ALA A 15 -21.00 -7.48 -0.29
C ALA A 15 -20.31 -7.00 -1.59
N LEU A 16 -20.03 -5.70 -1.70
CA LEU A 16 -19.32 -5.14 -2.85
C LEU A 16 -17.87 -5.65 -2.96
N LEU A 17 -17.19 -5.88 -1.83
CA LEU A 17 -15.86 -6.48 -1.81
C LEU A 17 -15.89 -7.97 -2.18
N ALA A 18 -16.91 -8.70 -1.75
CA ALA A 18 -17.17 -10.08 -2.17
C ALA A 18 -17.43 -10.16 -3.69
N GLY A 19 -17.89 -9.07 -4.30
CA GLY A 19 -18.18 -8.97 -5.73
C GLY A 19 -19.62 -9.31 -6.07
N GLU A 20 -20.52 -9.12 -5.11
CA GLU A 20 -21.95 -9.21 -5.32
C GLU A 20 -22.47 -8.07 -6.20
N ASP A 21 -23.65 -8.27 -6.80
CA ASP A 21 -24.32 -7.24 -7.58
C ASP A 21 -24.73 -6.08 -6.67
N ALA A 22 -24.34 -4.86 -7.05
CA ALA A 22 -24.52 -3.68 -6.19
C ALA A 22 -26.00 -3.32 -5.98
N GLU A 23 -26.86 -3.55 -6.97
CA GLU A 23 -28.28 -3.24 -6.87
C GLU A 23 -29.02 -4.30 -6.03
N GLY A 24 -28.73 -5.58 -6.28
CA GLY A 24 -29.28 -6.71 -5.53
C GLY A 24 -28.92 -6.62 -4.05
N ALA A 25 -27.63 -6.53 -3.73
CA ALA A 25 -27.17 -6.43 -2.34
C ALA A 25 -27.76 -5.21 -1.63
N LEU A 26 -27.90 -4.07 -2.33
CA LEU A 26 -28.51 -2.88 -1.75
C LEU A 26 -29.99 -3.07 -1.42
N GLN A 27 -30.75 -3.75 -2.28
CA GLN A 27 -32.17 -4.02 -2.02
C GLN A 27 -32.34 -4.99 -0.86
N ASP A 28 -31.56 -6.06 -0.83
CA ASP A 28 -31.62 -7.08 0.22
C ASP A 28 -31.28 -6.46 1.60
N ILE A 29 -30.17 -5.71 1.69
CA ILE A 29 -29.74 -5.04 2.92
C ILE A 29 -30.74 -3.96 3.34
N ALA A 30 -31.28 -3.18 2.39
CA ALA A 30 -32.30 -2.19 2.72
C ALA A 30 -33.54 -2.86 3.32
N GLN A 31 -33.94 -4.03 2.81
CA GLN A 31 -35.06 -4.79 3.37
C GLN A 31 -34.75 -5.35 4.76
N GLU A 32 -33.57 -5.93 4.97
CA GLU A 32 -33.16 -6.52 6.25
C GLU A 32 -33.08 -5.48 7.38
N HIS A 33 -32.63 -4.26 7.07
CA HIS A 33 -32.51 -3.16 8.04
C HIS A 33 -33.76 -2.28 8.13
N GLU A 34 -34.85 -2.65 7.43
CA GLU A 34 -36.10 -1.87 7.33
C GLU A 34 -35.87 -0.42 6.85
N LEU A 35 -34.92 -0.23 5.94
CA LEU A 35 -34.51 1.06 5.40
C LEU A 35 -35.11 1.32 4.01
N PRO A 36 -35.39 2.60 3.67
CA PRO A 36 -35.74 2.94 2.30
C PRO A 36 -34.52 2.73 1.37
N ALA A 37 -34.62 1.79 0.42
CA ALA A 37 -33.56 1.51 -0.55
C ALA A 37 -33.03 2.78 -1.28
N PRO A 38 -33.87 3.74 -1.73
CA PRO A 38 -33.38 4.99 -2.31
C PRO A 38 -32.53 5.83 -1.35
N ALA A 39 -32.84 5.81 -0.04
CA ALA A 39 -32.09 6.54 0.96
C ALA A 39 -30.73 5.87 1.24
N LEU A 40 -30.71 4.53 1.32
CA LEU A 40 -29.47 3.76 1.48
C LEU A 40 -28.54 3.98 0.28
N ARG A 41 -29.08 3.95 -0.95
CA ARG A 41 -28.34 4.26 -2.18
C ARG A 41 -27.69 5.62 -2.15
N ASN A 42 -28.46 6.65 -1.79
CA ASN A 42 -27.92 8.01 -1.73
C ASN A 42 -26.81 8.15 -0.70
N ARG A 43 -26.90 7.46 0.44
CA ARG A 43 -25.84 7.43 1.44
C ARG A 43 -24.62 6.64 0.98
N ALA A 44 -24.82 5.48 0.35
CA ALA A 44 -23.76 4.67 -0.21
C ALA A 44 -22.97 5.42 -1.30
N LEU A 45 -23.67 6.12 -2.19
CA LEU A 45 -23.03 6.96 -3.21
C LEU A 45 -22.21 8.11 -2.60
N ARG A 46 -22.65 8.70 -1.48
CA ARG A 46 -21.88 9.74 -0.77
C ARG A 46 -20.67 9.19 -0.03
N ALA A 47 -20.82 8.02 0.61
CA ALA A 47 -19.77 7.41 1.40
C ALA A 47 -18.70 6.74 0.54
N PHE A 48 -19.13 6.02 -0.48
CA PHE A 48 -18.29 5.13 -1.28
C PHE A 48 -18.01 5.67 -2.67
N GLY A 49 -18.84 6.56 -3.21
CA GLY A 49 -18.84 6.93 -4.63
C GLY A 49 -19.60 5.89 -5.48
N PRO A 50 -19.34 5.80 -6.79
CA PRO A 50 -20.00 4.82 -7.65
C PRO A 50 -19.75 3.38 -7.18
N LEU A 51 -20.83 2.62 -6.94
CA LEU A 51 -20.77 1.28 -6.34
C LEU A 51 -20.16 0.25 -7.30
N GLU A 52 -20.45 0.35 -8.60
CA GLU A 52 -19.91 -0.52 -9.67
C GLU A 52 -18.38 -0.59 -9.68
N THR A 53 -17.71 0.51 -9.33
CA THR A 53 -16.24 0.60 -9.34
C THR A 53 -15.65 0.50 -7.94
N TYR A 54 -16.46 0.26 -6.90
CA TYR A 54 -16.01 0.30 -5.52
C TYR A 54 -14.87 -0.68 -5.27
N LYS A 55 -15.05 -1.96 -5.63
CA LYS A 55 -14.04 -3.01 -5.46
C LYS A 55 -12.72 -2.67 -6.16
N GLN A 56 -12.79 -2.18 -7.40
CA GLN A 56 -11.61 -1.79 -8.17
C GLN A 56 -10.88 -0.63 -7.49
N ARG A 57 -11.61 0.41 -7.06
CA ARG A 57 -11.01 1.56 -6.37
C ARG A 57 -10.38 1.18 -5.03
N GLN A 58 -10.99 0.26 -4.28
CA GLN A 58 -10.39 -0.27 -3.05
C GLN A 58 -9.09 -1.03 -3.34
N ALA A 59 -9.06 -1.83 -4.41
CA ALA A 59 -7.86 -2.53 -4.84
C ALA A 59 -6.74 -1.57 -5.28
N GLU A 60 -7.09 -0.50 -6.00
CA GLU A 60 -6.14 0.54 -6.43
C GLU A 60 -5.58 1.31 -5.24
N MET A 61 -6.42 1.73 -4.29
CA MET A 61 -5.98 2.39 -3.06
C MET A 61 -5.10 1.47 -2.22
N LYS A 62 -5.41 0.17 -2.13
CA LYS A 62 -4.54 -0.80 -1.44
C LYS A 62 -3.18 -0.92 -2.13
N LYS A 63 -3.15 -1.02 -3.46
CA LYS A 63 -1.88 -1.05 -4.22
C LYS A 63 -1.06 0.22 -4.02
N GLU A 64 -1.69 1.39 -3.99
CA GLU A 64 -1.02 2.65 -3.75
C GLU A 64 -0.47 2.75 -2.32
N ARG A 65 -1.24 2.31 -1.33
CA ARG A 65 -0.78 2.18 0.06
C ARG A 65 0.39 1.22 0.19
N ASP A 66 0.32 0.06 -0.45
CA ASP A 66 1.40 -0.93 -0.44
C ASP A 66 2.66 -0.40 -1.13
N GLN A 67 2.52 0.31 -2.26
CA GLN A 67 3.65 0.97 -2.92
C GLN A 67 4.25 2.07 -2.04
N THR A 68 3.42 2.86 -1.37
CA THR A 68 3.88 3.92 -0.47
C THR A 68 4.54 3.35 0.78
N ALA A 69 4.01 2.27 1.34
CA ALA A 69 4.60 1.54 2.45
C ALA A 69 5.95 0.93 2.06
N ARG A 70 6.06 0.31 0.87
CA ARG A 70 7.33 -0.20 0.33
C ARG A 70 8.38 0.89 0.13
N ARG A 71 7.97 2.08 -0.36
CA ARG A 71 8.87 3.24 -0.48
C ARG A 71 9.36 3.77 0.87
N ARG A 72 8.63 3.49 1.96
CA ARG A 72 8.97 3.88 3.34
C ARG A 72 9.50 2.72 4.17
N ASP A 73 9.70 1.54 3.59
CA ASP A 73 10.15 0.36 4.31
C ASP A 73 11.70 0.40 4.44
N PRO A 74 12.24 0.48 5.68
CA PRO A 74 13.69 0.49 5.89
C PRO A 74 14.38 -0.79 5.37
N VAL A 75 13.67 -1.91 5.30
CA VAL A 75 14.20 -3.16 4.73
C VAL A 75 14.35 -3.04 3.21
N PHE A 76 13.39 -2.41 2.54
CA PHE A 76 13.47 -2.17 1.10
C PHE A 76 14.54 -1.13 0.75
N ALA A 77 14.67 -0.07 1.55
CA ALA A 77 15.73 0.92 1.44
C ALA A 77 17.11 0.26 1.62
N GLY A 78 17.30 -0.56 2.65
CA GLY A 78 18.53 -1.32 2.90
C GLY A 78 18.87 -2.30 1.78
N ALA A 79 17.88 -3.03 1.25
CA ALA A 79 18.08 -3.94 0.12
C ALA A 79 18.46 -3.20 -1.18
N SER A 80 17.80 -2.07 -1.46
CA SER A 80 18.09 -1.24 -2.65
C SER A 80 19.46 -0.59 -2.56
N PHE A 81 19.84 -0.10 -1.38
CA PHE A 81 21.17 0.40 -1.08
C PHE A 81 22.24 -0.68 -1.34
N LEU A 82 22.07 -1.90 -0.81
CA LEU A 82 23.04 -2.98 -1.03
C LEU A 82 23.13 -3.40 -2.51
N ALA A 83 22.03 -3.38 -3.25
CA ALA A 83 22.03 -3.63 -4.69
C ALA A 83 22.82 -2.54 -5.44
N ALA A 84 22.63 -1.27 -5.09
CA ALA A 84 23.39 -0.15 -5.64
C ALA A 84 24.89 -0.26 -5.32
N VAL A 85 25.25 -0.60 -4.07
CA VAL A 85 26.65 -0.83 -3.65
C VAL A 85 27.29 -2.00 -4.42
N ALA A 86 26.53 -3.07 -4.69
CA ALA A 86 27.00 -4.19 -5.49
C ALA A 86 27.24 -3.83 -6.97
N SER A 87 26.54 -2.82 -7.48
CA SER A 87 26.66 -2.34 -8.86
C SER A 87 27.79 -1.33 -9.08
N LEU A 88 28.48 -0.91 -8.02
CA LEU A 88 29.60 0.02 -8.11
C LEU A 88 30.74 -0.54 -8.98
N ASN A 89 31.41 0.36 -9.69
CA ASN A 89 32.53 -0.01 -10.54
C ASN A 89 33.65 -0.66 -9.68
N PRO A 90 34.05 -1.92 -9.96
CA PRO A 90 35.02 -2.65 -9.15
C PRO A 90 36.44 -2.06 -9.21
N ARG A 91 36.71 -1.16 -10.16
CA ARG A 91 38.00 -0.48 -10.32
C ARG A 91 38.13 0.83 -9.53
N LEU A 92 37.09 1.22 -8.79
CA LEU A 92 37.15 2.40 -7.93
C LEU A 92 38.23 2.23 -6.87
N SER A 93 38.91 3.33 -6.54
CA SER A 93 39.81 3.35 -5.39
C SER A 93 39.02 3.11 -4.10
N ILE A 94 39.72 2.72 -3.03
CA ILE A 94 39.07 2.48 -1.73
C ILE A 94 38.40 3.76 -1.21
N GLU A 95 39.01 4.92 -1.44
CA GLU A 95 38.49 6.22 -1.00
C GLU A 95 37.26 6.63 -1.81
N ASP A 96 37.32 6.52 -3.15
CA ASP A 96 36.18 6.85 -4.02
C ASP A 96 35.00 5.92 -3.78
N ARG A 97 35.27 4.62 -3.57
CA ARG A 97 34.23 3.65 -3.26
C ARG A 97 33.57 3.94 -1.93
N ARG A 98 34.33 4.40 -0.92
CA ARG A 98 33.78 4.81 0.38
C ARG A 98 32.91 6.06 0.23
N ALA A 99 33.38 7.07 -0.49
CA ALA A 99 32.61 8.28 -0.76
C ALA A 99 31.29 7.96 -1.48
N GLU A 100 31.32 7.02 -2.43
CA GLU A 100 30.14 6.61 -3.18
C GLU A 100 29.16 5.78 -2.33
N ILE A 101 29.66 4.93 -1.43
CA ILE A 101 28.81 4.22 -0.45
C ILE A 101 28.11 5.22 0.49
N GLU A 102 28.82 6.25 0.98
CA GLU A 102 28.21 7.29 1.82
C GLU A 102 27.17 8.12 1.04
N ARG A 103 27.43 8.42 -0.24
CA ARG A 103 26.48 9.08 -1.13
C ARG A 103 25.20 8.26 -1.30
N LEU A 104 25.34 6.96 -1.59
CA LEU A 104 24.21 6.05 -1.73
C LEU A 104 23.46 5.89 -0.41
N ALA A 105 24.15 5.83 0.72
CA ALA A 105 23.53 5.72 2.02
C ALA A 105 22.61 6.92 2.33
N ALA A 106 23.06 8.13 2.02
CA ALA A 106 22.24 9.34 2.12
C ALA A 106 21.07 9.36 1.13
N GLU A 107 21.24 8.82 -0.08
CA GLU A 107 20.18 8.73 -1.10
C GLU A 107 19.04 7.80 -0.68
N TYR A 108 19.36 6.68 -0.04
CA TYR A 108 18.38 5.70 0.44
C TYR A 108 17.94 5.91 1.90
N ASP A 109 18.47 6.93 2.59
CA ASP A 109 18.23 7.21 4.02
C ASP A 109 18.53 6.00 4.92
N VAL A 110 19.70 5.38 4.72
CA VAL A 110 20.15 4.19 5.45
C VAL A 110 21.48 4.42 6.16
N ASP A 111 21.68 3.77 7.30
CA ASP A 111 22.97 3.78 8.01
C ASP A 111 23.93 2.73 7.40
N PRO A 112 25.03 3.15 6.74
CA PRO A 112 25.97 2.22 6.14
C PRO A 112 26.71 1.37 7.20
N ALA A 113 26.83 1.85 8.45
CA ALA A 113 27.44 1.10 9.53
C ALA A 113 26.59 -0.11 9.95
N ALA A 114 25.26 0.03 9.94
CA ALA A 114 24.31 -1.07 10.17
C ALA A 114 24.41 -2.19 9.11
N HIS A 115 24.94 -1.87 7.93
CA HIS A 115 25.09 -2.80 6.80
C HIS A 115 26.55 -3.22 6.52
N LYS A 116 27.49 -2.90 7.41
CA LYS A 116 28.93 -3.11 7.22
C LYS A 116 29.30 -4.54 6.79
N GLU A 117 28.73 -5.56 7.44
CA GLU A 117 29.03 -6.96 7.09
C GLU A 117 28.63 -7.33 5.66
N ALA A 118 27.48 -6.82 5.19
CA ALA A 118 27.00 -7.09 3.84
C ALA A 118 27.86 -6.38 2.80
N ILE A 119 28.25 -5.13 3.05
CA ILE A 119 29.16 -4.36 2.20
C ILE A 119 30.53 -5.05 2.11
N ASP A 120 31.06 -5.54 3.23
CA ASP A 120 32.35 -6.26 3.28
C ASP A 120 32.31 -7.57 2.49
N ARG A 121 31.18 -8.29 2.51
CA ARG A 121 30.98 -9.49 1.67
C ARG A 121 30.96 -9.15 0.19
N LEU A 122 30.29 -8.06 -0.20
CA LEU A 122 30.27 -7.59 -1.59
C LEU A 122 31.64 -7.15 -2.11
N ARG A 123 32.56 -6.74 -1.22
CA ARG A 123 33.95 -6.40 -1.59
C ARG A 123 34.83 -7.63 -1.87
N ARG A 124 34.50 -8.79 -1.30
CA ARG A 124 35.31 -10.02 -1.42
C ARG A 124 34.95 -10.86 -2.65
N ARG A 125 33.90 -10.48 -3.38
CA ARG A 125 33.47 -11.08 -4.64
C ARG A 125 34.16 -10.42 -5.81
#